data_AF-A0A7S3N324-F1
#
_entry.id   AF-A0A7S3N324-F1
#
_cell.length_a   1.000
_cell.length_b   1.000
_cell.length_c   1.000
_cell.angle_alpha   90.00
_cell.angle_beta   90.00
_cell.angle_gamma   90.00
#
_symmetry.space_group_name_H-M   'P 1'
#
loop_
_entity.id
_entity.type
_entity.pdbx_description
1 polymer ?
#
loop_
_entity_poly.entity_id
_entity_poly.type
_entity_poly.pdbx_seq_one_letter_code
_entity_poly.pdbx_strand_id
1 'polypeptide(L)'
;MTLTVLIVTYMVGMATHAIAEVLNPESEEGVISNFEDKFLRPDLSTYRRIIIKVYYSFTSLSTVGFGDYHPVSDVERVIASIILMLGVAAFSYIINNFLVIIKHFQEVQFNFEEMDRFGKFLGLLRRFNHDRELDPAIKVRMEKYFKY
;
A
#
# COMPACT_ATOMS: atom_id res chain seq x y z
N MET A 1 10.95 -1.17 -9.01
CA MET A 1 9.84 -1.13 -8.03
C MET A 1 8.84 -0.01 -8.33
N THR A 2 9.25 1.26 -8.35
CA THR A 2 8.39 2.37 -8.84
C THR A 2 8.07 2.24 -10.33
N LEU A 3 9.06 1.83 -11.13
CA LEU A 3 8.90 1.62 -12.58
C LEU A 3 7.92 0.50 -12.91
N THR A 4 7.92 -0.61 -12.17
CA THR A 4 7.00 -1.74 -12.39
C THR A 4 5.56 -1.37 -12.04
N VAL A 5 5.36 -0.59 -10.96
CA VAL A 5 4.03 -0.07 -10.60
C VAL A 5 3.55 0.96 -11.60
N LEU A 6 4.42 1.82 -12.11
CA LEU A 6 4.10 2.77 -13.18
C LEU A 6 3.74 2.07 -14.50
N ILE A 7 4.51 1.04 -14.90
CA ILE A 7 4.24 0.26 -16.11
C ILE A 7 2.90 -0.47 -16.00
N VAL A 8 2.59 -1.09 -14.86
CA VAL A 8 1.31 -1.79 -14.66
C VAL A 8 0.14 -0.80 -14.65
N THR A 9 0.27 0.33 -13.94
CA THR A 9 -0.77 1.38 -13.92
C THR A 9 -0.98 1.98 -15.31
N TYR A 10 0.09 2.20 -16.08
CA TYR A 10 0.03 2.75 -17.44
C TYR A 10 -0.59 1.76 -18.44
N MET A 11 -0.22 0.47 -18.38
CA MET A 11 -0.79 -0.57 -19.22
C MET A 11 -2.28 -0.78 -18.96
N VAL A 12 -2.69 -0.75 -17.68
CA VAL A 12 -4.11 -0.83 -17.29
C VAL A 12 -4.87 0.41 -17.75
N GLY A 13 -4.28 1.62 -17.61
CA GLY A 13 -4.89 2.87 -18.07
C GLY A 13 -5.03 2.98 -19.60
N MET A 14 -4.05 2.48 -20.37
CA MET A 14 -4.17 2.41 -21.83
C MET A 14 -5.20 1.37 -22.27
N ALA A 15 -5.24 0.22 -21.61
CA ALA A 15 -6.23 -0.81 -21.92
C ALA A 15 -7.66 -0.31 -21.65
N THR A 16 -7.90 0.42 -20.55
CA THR A 16 -9.22 0.99 -20.27
C THR A 16 -9.61 2.10 -21.23
N HIS A 17 -8.68 2.97 -21.65
CA HIS A 17 -8.96 4.05 -22.61
C HIS A 17 -9.22 3.51 -24.03
N ALA A 18 -8.44 2.52 -24.49
CA ALA A 18 -8.63 1.90 -25.79
C ALA A 18 -9.95 1.09 -25.86
N ILE A 19 -10.36 0.47 -24.75
CA ILE A 19 -11.61 -0.28 -24.66
C ILE A 19 -12.82 0.66 -24.57
N ALA A 20 -12.71 1.80 -23.88
CA ALA A 20 -13.77 2.82 -23.82
C ALA A 20 -14.09 3.44 -25.19
N GLU A 21 -13.09 3.54 -26.06
CA GLU A 21 -13.26 4.04 -27.43
C GLU A 21 -13.86 2.98 -28.37
N VAL A 22 -13.54 1.71 -28.15
CA VAL A 22 -14.03 0.57 -28.95
C VAL A 22 -15.45 0.13 -28.54
N LEU A 23 -15.85 0.37 -27.29
CA LEU A 23 -17.17 0.03 -26.73
C LEU A 23 -18.08 1.26 -26.60
N ASN A 24 -18.00 2.21 -27.52
CA ASN A 24 -19.10 3.16 -27.75
C ASN A 24 -20.06 2.50 -28.75
N PRO A 25 -21.01 1.62 -28.35
CA PRO A 25 -22.14 1.34 -29.22
C PRO A 25 -22.87 2.66 -29.39
N GLU A 26 -23.27 3.01 -30.61
CA GLU A 26 -24.15 4.14 -30.86
C GLU A 26 -25.37 4.01 -29.93
N SER A 27 -25.42 4.82 -28.88
CA SER A 27 -26.47 4.77 -27.88
C SER A 27 -27.72 5.42 -28.49
N GLU A 28 -28.80 4.64 -28.65
CA GLU A 28 -30.13 5.19 -28.87
C GLU A 28 -30.49 6.13 -27.71
N GLU A 29 -30.94 7.35 -28.04
CA GLU A 29 -31.29 8.37 -27.06
C GLU A 29 -32.32 7.84 -26.03
N GLY A 30 -31.95 7.82 -24.75
CA GLY A 30 -32.87 7.61 -23.63
C GLY A 30 -32.86 6.25 -22.94
N VAL A 31 -32.01 5.30 -23.37
CA VAL A 31 -31.84 4.02 -22.65
C VAL A 31 -30.69 4.15 -21.65
N ILE A 32 -30.94 3.89 -20.36
CA ILE A 32 -29.89 3.80 -19.34
C ILE A 32 -29.04 2.56 -19.66
N SER A 33 -27.91 2.76 -20.32
CA SER A 33 -27.08 1.66 -20.82
C SER A 33 -25.83 1.42 -19.97
N ASN A 34 -25.33 2.47 -19.31
CA ASN A 34 -24.03 2.46 -18.66
C ASN A 34 -24.02 3.30 -17.35
N PHE A 35 -22.90 3.25 -16.65
CA PHE A 35 -22.65 3.99 -15.41
C PHE A 35 -22.87 5.50 -15.56
N GLU A 36 -22.41 6.08 -16.68
CA GLU A 36 -22.52 7.51 -16.91
C GLU A 36 -23.98 7.93 -17.09
N ASP A 37 -24.76 7.17 -17.85
CA ASP A 37 -26.18 7.44 -18.06
C ASP A 37 -26.97 7.41 -16.75
N LYS A 38 -26.64 6.45 -15.87
CA LYS A 38 -27.35 6.27 -14.60
C LYS A 38 -26.97 7.30 -13.55
N PHE A 39 -25.68 7.64 -13.43
CA PHE A 39 -25.16 8.41 -12.30
C PHE A 39 -24.63 9.80 -12.68
N LEU A 40 -24.22 10.01 -13.93
CA LEU A 40 -23.60 11.25 -14.40
C LEU A 40 -24.53 12.04 -15.31
N ARG A 41 -25.50 12.74 -14.69
CA ARG A 41 -26.46 13.57 -15.44
C ARG A 41 -25.77 14.57 -16.39
N PRO A 42 -26.32 14.82 -17.59
CA PRO A 42 -25.74 15.72 -18.59
C PRO A 42 -25.36 17.10 -18.04
N ASP A 43 -26.17 17.66 -17.14
CA ASP A 43 -26.03 18.99 -16.54
C ASP A 43 -24.90 19.11 -15.49
N LEU A 44 -24.27 18.00 -15.11
CA LEU A 44 -23.18 18.03 -14.13
C LEU A 44 -21.91 18.67 -14.70
N SER A 45 -21.34 19.60 -13.93
CA SER A 45 -20.02 20.17 -14.22
C SER A 45 -18.94 19.08 -14.28
N THR A 46 -17.94 19.29 -15.14
CA THR A 46 -16.81 18.36 -15.32
C THR A 46 -16.12 18.04 -13.99
N TYR A 47 -15.95 19.04 -13.13
CA TYR A 47 -15.37 18.87 -11.80
C TYR A 47 -16.13 17.85 -10.96
N ARG A 48 -17.47 17.94 -10.96
CA ARG A 48 -18.33 17.03 -10.19
C ARG A 48 -18.28 15.60 -10.75
N ARG A 49 -18.22 15.45 -12.08
CA ARG A 49 -18.05 14.15 -12.74
C ARG A 49 -16.75 13.46 -12.34
N ILE A 50 -15.64 14.20 -12.33
CA ILE A 50 -14.33 13.69 -11.92
C ILE A 50 -14.38 13.24 -10.45
N ILE A 51 -14.94 14.06 -9.56
CA ILE A 51 -15.08 13.70 -8.13
C ILE A 51 -15.84 12.39 -7.97
N ILE A 52 -16.98 12.22 -8.65
CA ILE A 52 -17.80 11.01 -8.56
C ILE A 52 -17.01 9.78 -9.02
N LYS A 53 -16.33 9.87 -10.18
CA LYS A 53 -15.52 8.76 -10.71
C LYS A 53 -14.35 8.40 -9.79
N VAL A 54 -13.66 9.40 -9.24
CA VAL A 54 -12.56 9.20 -8.28
C VAL A 54 -13.07 8.60 -6.98
N TYR A 55 -14.17 9.11 -6.45
CA TYR A 55 -14.80 8.59 -5.24
C TYR A 55 -15.19 7.12 -5.42
N TYR A 56 -15.90 6.78 -6.50
CA TYR A 56 -16.28 5.39 -6.82
C TYR A 56 -15.05 4.48 -6.94
N SER A 57 -14.02 4.92 -7.66
CA SER A 57 -12.79 4.14 -7.82
C SER A 57 -12.06 3.95 -6.49
N PHE A 58 -11.99 5.00 -5.67
CA PHE A 58 -11.31 4.98 -4.37
C PHE A 58 -12.03 4.08 -3.37
N THR A 59 -13.35 4.21 -3.23
CA THR A 59 -14.14 3.37 -2.29
C THR A 59 -14.16 1.91 -2.71
N SER A 60 -14.11 1.62 -4.01
CA SER A 60 -14.01 0.26 -4.55
C SER A 60 -12.63 -0.36 -4.33
N LEU A 61 -11.55 0.35 -4.68
CA LEU A 61 -10.17 -0.13 -4.52
C LEU A 61 -9.72 -0.22 -3.06
N SER A 62 -10.24 0.65 -2.19
CA SER A 62 -10.04 0.57 -0.74
C SER A 62 -10.90 -0.50 -0.06
N THR A 63 -11.68 -1.27 -0.83
CA THR A 63 -12.56 -2.34 -0.35
C THR A 63 -13.69 -1.88 0.60
N VAL A 64 -13.99 -0.58 0.64
CA VAL A 64 -15.09 -0.02 1.46
C VAL A 64 -16.44 -0.29 0.81
N GLY A 65 -16.57 0.01 -0.49
CA GLY A 65 -17.72 -0.38 -1.31
C GLY A 65 -19.11 0.01 -0.77
N PHE A 66 -19.39 1.31 -0.60
CA PHE A 66 -20.70 1.78 -0.12
C PHE A 66 -21.91 1.40 -1.01
N GLY A 67 -21.67 1.11 -2.30
CA GLY A 67 -22.70 0.65 -3.26
C GLY A 67 -23.59 1.75 -3.84
N ASP A 68 -23.38 3.00 -3.42
CA ASP A 68 -24.03 4.20 -3.95
C ASP A 68 -23.72 4.42 -5.45
N TYR A 69 -22.51 4.07 -5.88
CA TYR A 69 -22.09 4.00 -7.28
C TYR A 69 -21.64 2.58 -7.61
N HIS A 70 -22.14 2.02 -8.71
CA HIS A 70 -21.87 0.63 -9.12
C HIS A 70 -22.02 0.46 -10.64
N PRO A 71 -21.31 -0.52 -11.25
CA PRO A 71 -21.43 -0.80 -12.68
C PRO A 71 -22.85 -1.27 -13.00
N VAL A 72 -23.39 -0.76 -14.11
CA VAL A 72 -24.78 -0.99 -14.51
C VAL A 72 -24.85 -2.08 -15.56
N SER A 73 -23.97 -2.01 -16.57
CA SER A 73 -23.92 -3.00 -17.64
C SER A 73 -23.12 -4.24 -17.26
N ASP A 74 -23.44 -5.37 -17.88
CA ASP A 74 -22.69 -6.62 -17.62
C ASP A 74 -21.23 -6.52 -18.07
N VAL A 75 -20.95 -5.73 -19.11
CA VAL A 75 -19.59 -5.44 -19.55
C VAL A 75 -18.83 -4.64 -18.48
N GLU A 76 -19.43 -3.59 -17.92
CA GLU A 76 -18.83 -2.82 -16.82
C GLU A 76 -18.58 -3.69 -15.59
N ARG A 77 -19.48 -4.64 -15.28
CA ARG A 77 -19.30 -5.57 -14.15
C ARG A 77 -18.10 -6.50 -14.34
N VAL A 78 -17.91 -7.04 -15.55
CA VAL A 78 -16.74 -7.88 -15.86
C VAL A 78 -15.46 -7.07 -15.75
N ILE A 79 -15.44 -5.86 -16.30
CA ILE A 79 -14.29 -4.95 -16.22
C ILE A 79 -13.97 -4.57 -14.77
N ALA A 80 -14.97 -4.16 -14.00
CA ALA A 80 -14.81 -3.81 -12.59
C ALA A 80 -14.25 -4.98 -11.77
N SER A 81 -14.70 -6.21 -12.04
CA SER A 81 -14.20 -7.42 -11.37
C SER A 81 -12.71 -7.67 -11.65
N ILE A 82 -12.27 -7.51 -12.91
CA ILE A 82 -10.84 -7.65 -13.28
C ILE A 82 -10.00 -6.57 -12.61
N ILE A 83 -10.45 -5.32 -12.62
CA ILE A 83 -9.76 -4.18 -11.99
C ILE A 83 -9.62 -4.41 -10.47
N LEU A 84 -10.68 -4.85 -9.81
CA LEU A 84 -10.64 -5.16 -8.38
C LEU A 84 -9.66 -6.29 -8.06
N MET A 85 -9.62 -7.35 -8.89
CA MET A 85 -8.66 -8.45 -8.72
C MET A 85 -7.20 -7.98 -8.84
N LEU A 86 -6.91 -7.10 -9.81
CA LEU A 86 -5.58 -6.48 -9.94
C LEU A 86 -5.28 -5.53 -8.78
N GLY A 87 -6.27 -4.78 -8.30
CA GLY A 87 -6.16 -3.89 -7.14
C GLY A 87 -5.76 -4.63 -5.87
N VAL A 88 -6.38 -5.77 -5.59
CA VAL A 88 -6.02 -6.61 -4.44
C VAL A 88 -4.57 -7.12 -4.55
N ALA A 89 -4.15 -7.57 -5.73
CA ALA A 89 -2.78 -8.03 -5.95
C ALA A 89 -1.75 -6.89 -5.74
N ALA A 90 -2.03 -5.69 -6.23
CA ALA A 90 -1.20 -4.52 -6.00
C ALA A 90 -1.15 -4.13 -4.51
N PHE A 91 -2.28 -4.21 -3.80
CA PHE A 91 -2.34 -3.92 -2.37
C PHE A 91 -1.50 -4.90 -1.55
N SER A 92 -1.58 -6.21 -1.84
CA SER A 92 -0.74 -7.23 -1.19
C SER A 92 0.75 -6.94 -1.37
N TYR A 93 1.16 -6.48 -2.55
CA TYR A 93 2.54 -6.09 -2.81
C TYR A 93 2.99 -4.88 -1.97
N ILE A 94 2.15 -3.86 -1.86
CA ILE A 94 2.43 -2.67 -1.03
C ILE A 94 2.58 -3.07 0.45
N ILE A 95 1.68 -3.89 0.97
CA ILE A 95 1.75 -4.40 2.34
C ILE A 95 3.02 -5.20 2.59
N ASN A 96 3.45 -6.04 1.64
CA ASN A 96 4.70 -6.78 1.78
C ASN A 96 5.92 -5.85 1.91
N ASN A 97 5.99 -4.79 1.11
CA ASN A 97 7.06 -3.79 1.25
C ASN A 97 7.00 -3.07 2.59
N PHE A 98 5.78 -2.75 3.06
CA PHE A 98 5.59 -2.13 4.36
C PHE A 98 6.05 -3.04 5.51
N LEU A 99 5.79 -4.34 5.42
CA LEU A 99 6.27 -5.33 6.39
C LEU A 99 7.79 -5.39 6.45
N VAL A 100 8.48 -5.27 5.31
CA VAL A 100 9.96 -5.21 5.28
C VAL A 100 10.47 -3.96 6.02
N ILE A 101 9.82 -2.81 5.82
CA ILE A 101 10.18 -1.56 6.51
C ILE A 101 9.97 -1.72 8.03
N ILE A 102 8.84 -2.30 8.45
CA ILE A 102 8.57 -2.56 9.87
C ILE A 102 9.63 -3.49 10.47
N LYS A 103 9.99 -4.57 9.77
CA LYS A 103 11.02 -5.51 10.25
C LYS A 103 12.36 -4.83 10.47
N HIS A 104 12.80 -4.00 9.53
CA HIS A 104 14.03 -3.22 9.71
C HIS A 104 13.95 -2.27 10.92
N PHE A 105 12.80 -1.64 11.14
CA PHE A 105 12.61 -0.77 12.30
C PHE A 105 12.67 -1.57 13.63
N GLN A 106 12.06 -2.76 13.66
CA GLN A 106 12.09 -3.65 14.82
C GLN A 106 13.50 -4.20 15.12
N GLU A 107 14.24 -4.61 14.08
CA GLU A 107 15.64 -5.06 14.22
C GLU A 107 16.53 -3.97 14.82
N VAL A 108 16.37 -2.73 14.35
CA VAL A 108 17.11 -1.58 14.89
C VAL A 108 16.77 -1.35 16.37
N GLN A 109 15.49 -1.36 16.74
CA GLN A 109 15.08 -1.20 18.15
C GLN A 109 15.62 -2.33 19.04
N PHE A 110 15.54 -3.58 18.58
CA PHE A 110 16.06 -4.73 19.30
C PHE A 110 17.58 -4.62 19.57
N ASN A 111 18.34 -4.23 18.55
CA ASN A 111 19.79 -4.02 18.68
C ASN A 111 20.12 -2.91 19.70
N PHE A 112 19.34 -1.83 19.74
CA PHE A 112 19.51 -0.78 20.76
C PHE A 112 19.23 -1.31 22.18
N GLU A 113 18.17 -2.09 22.37
CA GLU A 113 17.84 -2.66 23.68
C GLU A 113 18.91 -3.64 24.18
N GLU A 114 19.48 -4.46 23.30
CA GLU A 114 20.59 -5.36 23.66
C GLU A 114 21.84 -4.59 24.07
N MET A 115 22.19 -3.53 23.33
CA MET A 115 23.31 -2.68 23.67
C MET A 115 23.12 -1.98 25.03
N ASP A 116 21.90 -1.53 25.33
CA ASP A 116 21.54 -0.96 26.64
C ASP A 116 21.62 -1.99 27.77
N ARG A 117 21.13 -3.23 27.54
CA ARG A 117 21.25 -4.32 28.52
C ARG A 117 22.71 -4.65 28.81
N PHE A 118 23.54 -4.70 27.78
CA PHE A 118 24.98 -4.92 27.92
C PHE A 118 25.66 -3.79 28.71
N GLY A 119 25.33 -2.54 28.42
CA GLY A 119 25.81 -1.38 29.18
C GLY A 119 25.44 -1.46 30.67
N LYS A 120 24.19 -1.84 30.99
CA LYS A 120 23.74 -2.07 32.38
C LYS A 120 24.53 -3.21 33.05
N PHE A 121 24.75 -4.32 32.35
CA PHE A 121 25.52 -5.44 32.86
C PHE A 121 26.97 -5.05 33.20
N LEU A 122 27.64 -4.31 32.31
CA LEU A 122 28.98 -3.78 32.60
C LEU A 122 28.99 -2.83 33.80
N GLY A 123 27.95 -2.01 33.95
CA GLY A 123 27.77 -1.15 35.12
C GLY A 123 27.67 -1.95 36.43
N LEU A 124 26.94 -3.07 36.43
CA LEU A 124 26.86 -3.97 37.57
C LEU A 124 28.21 -4.61 37.90
N LEU A 125 28.95 -5.07 36.90
CA LEU A 125 30.30 -5.65 37.10
C LEU A 125 31.28 -4.64 37.67
N ARG A 126 31.27 -3.39 37.18
CA ARG A 126 32.10 -2.31 37.75
C ARG A 126 31.79 -2.09 39.23
N ARG A 127 30.50 -2.06 39.59
CA ARG A 127 30.07 -1.89 40.99
C ARG A 127 30.50 -3.08 41.86
N PHE A 128 30.40 -4.31 41.33
CA PHE A 128 30.90 -5.51 42.01
C PHE A 128 32.43 -5.47 42.20
N ASN A 129 33.15 -4.88 41.26
CA ASN A 129 34.60 -4.66 41.30
C ASN A 129 35.01 -3.42 42.12
N HIS A 130 34.21 -3.02 43.12
CA HIS A 130 34.48 -1.86 43.97
C HIS A 130 34.75 -0.56 43.19
N ASP A 131 33.95 -0.31 42.15
CA ASP A 131 34.04 0.85 41.26
C ASP A 131 35.35 0.96 40.47
N ARG A 132 36.19 -0.08 40.47
CA ARG A 132 37.36 -0.16 39.61
C ARG A 132 36.95 -0.54 38.19
N GLU A 133 37.50 0.17 37.22
CA GLU A 133 37.27 -0.12 35.82
C GLU A 133 37.79 -1.51 35.45
N LEU A 134 37.03 -2.21 34.60
CA LEU A 134 37.43 -3.49 34.03
C LEU A 134 38.56 -3.26 33.03
N ASP A 135 39.48 -4.21 32.95
CA ASP A 135 40.53 -4.21 31.92
C ASP A 135 39.90 -4.03 30.52
N PRO A 136 40.36 -3.05 29.72
CA PRO A 136 39.89 -2.82 28.36
C PRO A 136 39.87 -4.09 27.50
N ALA A 137 40.84 -5.00 27.69
CA ALA A 137 40.92 -6.25 26.93
C ALA A 137 39.74 -7.19 27.24
N ILE A 138 39.28 -7.22 28.50
CA ILE A 138 38.14 -8.04 28.91
C ILE A 138 36.84 -7.44 28.37
N LYS A 139 36.70 -6.11 28.44
CA LYS A 139 35.53 -5.41 27.91
C LYS A 139 35.36 -5.65 26.41
N VAL A 140 36.43 -5.54 25.63
CA VAL A 140 36.43 -5.81 24.18
C VAL A 140 36.08 -7.28 23.87
N ARG A 141 36.58 -8.23 24.67
CA ARG A 141 36.21 -9.66 24.52
C ARG A 141 34.72 -9.89 24.79
N MET A 142 34.16 -9.25 25.83
CA MET A 142 32.75 -9.36 26.16
C MET A 142 31.87 -8.71 25.08
N GLU A 143 32.21 -7.50 24.62
CA GLU A 143 31.51 -6.83 23.51
C GLU A 143 31.51 -7.69 22.23
N LYS A 144 32.63 -8.35 21.92
CA LYS A 144 32.71 -9.25 20.78
C LYS A 144 31.82 -10.48 20.97
N TYR A 145 31.77 -11.07 22.16
CA TYR A 145 30.91 -12.22 22.45
C TYR A 145 29.42 -11.89 22.36
N PHE A 146 28.99 -10.70 22.84
CA PHE A 146 27.59 -10.29 22.82
C PHE A 146 27.10 -9.75 21.46
N LYS A 147 28.00 -9.46 20.52
CA LYS A 147 27.66 -9.05 19.14
C LYS A 147 27.45 -10.22 18.17
N TYR A 148 27.76 -11.45 18.58
CA TYR A 148 27.58 -12.69 17.80
C TYR A 148 26.51 -13.55 18.45
#